data_AF-A0A662W2V0-F1
#
_entry.id   AF-A0A662W2V0-F1
#
_cell.length_a   1.000
_cell.length_b   1.000
_cell.length_c   1.000
_cell.angle_alpha   90.00
_cell.angle_beta   90.00
_cell.angle_gamma   90.00
#
_symmetry.space_group_name_H-M   'P 1'
#
loop_
_entity.id
_entity.type
_entity.pdbx_description
1 polymer ?
#
loop_
_entity_poly.entity_id
_entity_poly.type
_entity_poly.pdbx_seq_one_letter_code
_entity_poly.pdbx_strand_id
1 'polypeptide(L)'
;MAEFIDRVRRLLEEKPALREVPIAIVSGKIVSLKEIAELTMLPILRLPSDEEIWELAKESYMRLAKAHKPFKIYTLALDLPTQITVQDCILHLEARDEIGEMLMKSYKSFLKQIYRWLGVA
;
A
#
# COMPACT_ATOMS: atom_id res chain seq x y z
N MET A 1 -23.58 4.52 -0.44
CA MET A 1 -22.67 5.23 0.50
C MET A 1 -22.31 4.35 1.69
N ALA A 2 -23.26 3.89 2.50
CA ALA A 2 -22.99 2.93 3.59
C ALA A 2 -22.33 1.64 3.10
N GLU A 3 -22.79 1.10 1.96
CA GLU A 3 -22.35 -0.19 1.43
C GLU A 3 -20.85 -0.30 1.08
N PHE A 4 -20.19 0.79 0.65
CA PHE A 4 -18.75 0.74 0.40
C PHE A 4 -17.95 0.78 1.71
N ILE A 5 -18.30 1.66 2.64
CA ILE A 5 -17.65 1.73 3.95
C ILE A 5 -17.85 0.40 4.70
N ASP A 6 -19.04 -0.21 4.58
CA ASP A 6 -19.31 -1.53 5.15
C ASP A 6 -18.46 -2.63 4.48
N ARG A 7 -18.22 -2.56 3.17
CA ARG A 7 -17.27 -3.46 2.48
C ARG A 7 -15.85 -3.29 3.00
N VAL A 8 -15.39 -2.05 3.22
CA VAL A 8 -14.06 -1.78 3.81
C VAL A 8 -13.99 -2.34 5.23
N ARG A 9 -15.03 -2.14 6.06
CA ARG A 9 -15.08 -2.68 7.42
C ARG A 9 -15.03 -4.20 7.44
N ARG A 10 -15.85 -4.87 6.62
CA ARG A 10 -15.81 -6.34 6.47
C ARG A 10 -14.44 -6.83 6.00
N LEU A 11 -13.83 -6.14 5.03
CA LEU A 11 -12.49 -6.49 4.56
C LEU A 11 -11.46 -6.40 5.69
N LEU A 12 -11.55 -5.40 6.56
CA LEU A 12 -10.67 -5.24 7.71
C LEU A 12 -10.92 -6.25 8.83
N GLU A 13 -12.16 -6.74 8.97
CA GLU A 13 -12.48 -7.86 9.86
C GLU A 13 -11.88 -9.18 9.35
N GLU A 14 -12.01 -9.46 8.06
CA GLU A 14 -11.44 -10.65 7.43
C GLU A 14 -9.91 -10.61 7.34
N LYS A 15 -9.35 -9.41 7.12
CA LYS A 15 -7.92 -9.20 6.82
C LYS A 15 -7.36 -8.02 7.63
N PRO A 16 -7.19 -8.19 8.95
CA PRO A 16 -6.74 -7.11 9.84
C PRO A 16 -5.33 -6.60 9.50
N ALA A 17 -4.51 -7.41 8.83
CA ALA A 17 -3.18 -7.01 8.34
C ALA A 17 -3.23 -5.85 7.33
N LEU A 18 -4.39 -5.60 6.70
CA LEU A 18 -4.56 -4.53 5.72
C LEU A 18 -4.83 -3.16 6.34
N ARG A 19 -5.02 -3.08 7.66
CA ARG A 19 -5.49 -1.87 8.36
C ARG A 19 -4.68 -0.62 8.02
N GLU A 20 -3.37 -0.72 8.11
CA GLU A 20 -2.45 0.42 7.91
C GLU A 20 -1.97 0.57 6.47
N VAL A 21 -2.45 -0.26 5.54
CA VAL A 21 -2.05 -0.22 4.13
C VAL A 21 -2.60 1.05 3.50
N PRO A 22 -1.74 1.95 2.98
CA PRO A 22 -2.19 3.10 2.21
C PRO A 22 -2.80 2.64 0.89
N ILE A 23 -3.91 3.22 0.44
CA ILE A 23 -4.58 2.75 -0.79
C ILE A 23 -5.00 3.87 -1.75
N ALA A 24 -4.99 5.11 -1.28
CA ALA A 24 -5.40 6.27 -2.08
C ALA A 24 -4.75 7.56 -1.56
N ILE A 25 -4.73 8.56 -2.43
CA ILE A 25 -4.39 9.94 -2.08
C ILE A 25 -5.66 10.77 -2.25
N VAL A 26 -6.15 11.33 -1.16
CA VAL A 26 -7.38 12.13 -1.11
C VAL A 26 -7.02 13.53 -0.68
N SER A 27 -7.24 14.52 -1.55
CA SER A 27 -6.92 15.93 -1.29
C SER A 27 -5.47 16.13 -0.82
N GLY A 28 -4.52 15.44 -1.47
CA GLY A 28 -3.10 15.48 -1.14
C GLY A 28 -2.68 14.72 0.11
N LYS A 29 -3.59 13.96 0.74
CA LYS A 29 -3.29 13.13 1.91
C LYS A 29 -3.34 11.65 1.57
N ILE A 30 -2.29 10.92 1.93
CA ILE A 30 -2.27 9.46 1.83
C ILE A 30 -3.19 8.88 2.90
N VAL A 31 -4.17 8.08 2.46
CA VAL A 31 -5.15 7.44 3.33
C VAL A 31 -5.04 5.92 3.24
N SER A 32 -5.14 5.27 4.40
CA SER A 32 -5.22 3.83 4.56
C SER A 32 -6.65 3.30 4.56
N LEU A 33 -6.78 1.98 4.49
CA LEU A 33 -8.07 1.30 4.65
C LEU A 33 -8.74 1.65 5.98
N LYS A 34 -7.97 1.73 7.08
CA LYS A 34 -8.49 2.14 8.38
C LYS A 34 -9.06 3.55 8.33
N GLU A 35 -8.28 4.50 7.82
CA GLU A 35 -8.68 5.90 7.72
C GLU A 35 -9.96 6.01 6.88
N ILE A 36 -10.06 5.26 5.78
CA ILE A 36 -11.28 5.22 4.95
C ILE A 36 -12.50 4.65 5.70
N ALA A 37 -12.33 3.60 6.51
CA ALA A 37 -13.42 3.03 7.30
C ALA A 37 -13.97 3.98 8.38
N GLU A 38 -13.15 4.94 8.80
CA GLU A 38 -13.45 5.96 9.80
C GLU A 38 -14.01 7.26 9.17
N LEU A 39 -13.92 7.44 7.85
CA LEU A 39 -14.48 8.60 7.17
C LEU A 39 -16.01 8.62 7.21
N THR A 40 -16.56 9.80 7.49
CA THR A 40 -18.00 10.07 7.42
C THR A 40 -18.50 10.33 6.01
N MET A 41 -17.61 10.81 5.13
CA MET A 41 -17.88 11.02 3.71
C MET A 41 -16.92 10.21 2.85
N LEU A 42 -17.48 9.56 1.84
CA LEU A 42 -16.75 8.69 0.94
C LEU A 42 -15.91 9.52 -0.05
N PRO A 43 -14.57 9.40 -0.03
CA PRO A 43 -13.79 9.96 -1.11
C PRO A 43 -14.12 9.19 -2.40
N ILE A 44 -14.12 9.88 -3.55
CA ILE A 44 -14.20 9.19 -4.84
C ILE A 44 -12.91 8.40 -4.99
N LEU A 45 -12.97 7.12 -4.65
CA LEU A 45 -11.84 6.22 -4.75
C LEU A 45 -11.68 5.85 -6.22
N ARG A 46 -10.66 6.42 -6.85
CA ARG A 46 -10.21 6.00 -8.18
C ARG A 46 -8.98 5.12 -8.05
N LEU A 47 -8.71 4.34 -9.07
CA LEU A 47 -7.41 3.68 -9.20
C LEU A 47 -6.32 4.77 -9.20
N PRO A 48 -5.30 4.65 -8.33
CA PRO A 48 -4.19 5.61 -8.31
C PRO A 48 -3.41 5.51 -9.63
N SER A 49 -2.90 6.65 -10.08
CA SER A 49 -1.96 6.73 -11.20
C SER A 49 -0.62 6.11 -10.79
N ASP A 50 0.23 5.79 -11.77
CA ASP A 50 1.54 5.18 -11.49
C ASP A 50 2.41 6.05 -10.58
N GLU A 51 2.34 7.37 -10.74
CA GLU A 51 3.03 8.32 -9.87
C GLU A 51 2.52 8.26 -8.42
N GLU A 52 1.20 8.20 -8.23
CA GLU A 52 0.62 8.05 -6.88
C GLU A 52 0.95 6.67 -6.28
N ILE A 53 1.08 5.62 -7.10
CA ILE A 53 1.47 4.29 -6.62
C ILE A 53 2.89 4.33 -6.07
N TRP A 54 3.82 5.08 -6.66
CA TRP A 54 5.16 5.27 -6.09
C TRP A 54 5.09 5.86 -4.69
N GLU A 55 4.28 6.90 -4.50
CA GLU A 55 4.11 7.54 -3.19
C GLU A 55 3.47 6.60 -2.16
N LEU A 56 2.40 5.89 -2.57
CA LEU A 56 1.71 4.92 -1.71
C LEU A 56 2.62 3.75 -1.33
N ALA A 57 3.41 3.24 -2.28
CA ALA A 57 4.38 2.18 -2.01
C ALA A 57 5.40 2.63 -0.96
N LYS A 58 5.99 3.83 -1.16
CA LYS A 58 6.97 4.39 -0.22
C LYS A 58 6.36 4.57 1.17
N GLU A 59 5.17 5.16 1.26
CA GLU A 59 4.47 5.36 2.53
C GLU A 59 4.16 4.01 3.22
N SER A 60 3.82 2.97 2.45
CA SER A 60 3.60 1.63 3.01
C SER A 60 4.86 1.11 3.72
N TYR A 61 6.04 1.24 3.10
CA TYR A 61 7.30 0.83 3.74
C TYR A 61 7.69 1.75 4.90
N MET A 62 7.44 3.06 4.81
CA MET A 62 7.66 3.99 5.93
C MET A 62 6.80 3.64 7.15
N ARG A 63 5.53 3.26 6.95
CA ARG A 63 4.65 2.79 8.03
C ARG A 63 5.14 1.48 8.64
N LEU A 64 5.61 0.54 7.80
CA LEU A 64 6.23 -0.71 8.27
C LEU A 64 7.50 -0.46 9.10
N ALA A 65 8.36 0.48 8.69
CA ALA A 65 9.57 0.83 9.42
C ALA A 65 9.27 1.37 10.84
N LYS A 66 8.18 2.15 10.98
CA LYS A 66 7.71 2.69 12.27
C LYS A 66 7.12 1.61 13.19
N ALA A 67 6.69 0.48 12.64
CA ALA A 67 6.03 -0.59 13.38
C ALA A 67 7.02 -1.49 14.16
N HIS A 68 7.93 -0.91 14.96
CA HIS A 68 8.70 -1.43 16.12
C HIS A 68 9.29 -2.85 16.12
N LYS A 69 9.21 -3.62 15.03
CA LYS A 69 9.83 -4.93 14.87
C LYS A 69 10.75 -4.87 13.65
N PRO A 70 12.04 -5.24 13.80
CA PRO A 70 12.92 -5.30 12.64
C PRO A 70 12.43 -6.41 11.70
N PHE A 71 12.03 -6.04 10.49
CA PHE A 71 11.64 -6.96 9.42
C PHE A 71 12.76 -7.07 8.39
N LYS A 72 13.07 -8.28 7.97
CA LYS A 72 13.91 -8.56 6.80
C LYS A 72 13.02 -8.98 5.66
N ILE A 73 13.21 -8.37 4.48
CA ILE A 73 12.50 -8.74 3.26
C ILE A 73 13.45 -9.59 2.44
N TYR A 74 13.03 -10.82 2.16
CA TYR A 74 13.78 -11.74 1.32
C TYR A 74 13.33 -11.54 -0.13
N THR A 75 14.27 -11.24 -1.01
CA THR A 75 13.99 -11.19 -2.45
C THR A 75 14.41 -12.52 -3.07
N LEU A 76 13.55 -13.09 -3.90
CA LEU A 76 13.85 -14.27 -4.71
C LEU A 76 14.15 -13.80 -6.14
N ALA A 77 15.20 -12.99 -6.30
CA ALA A 77 15.67 -12.54 -7.60
C ALA A 77 17.15 -12.89 -7.73
N LEU A 78 17.54 -13.47 -8.89
CA LEU A 78 18.89 -14.01 -9.12
C LEU A 78 19.97 -12.93 -9.11
N ASP A 79 19.61 -11.67 -9.39
CA ASP A 79 20.52 -10.54 -9.55
C ASP A 79 20.40 -9.46 -8.45
N LEU A 80 19.58 -9.69 -7.43
CA LEU A 80 19.36 -8.73 -6.35
C LEU A 80 19.89 -9.26 -5.01
N PRO A 81 20.21 -8.36 -4.05
CA PRO A 81 20.55 -8.77 -2.70
C PRO A 81 19.43 -9.64 -2.12
N THR A 82 19.79 -10.86 -1.71
CA THR A 82 18.84 -11.89 -1.22
C THR A 82 18.08 -11.44 0.03
N GLN A 83 18.59 -10.41 0.72
CA GLN A 83 17.97 -9.73 1.85
C GLN A 83 18.10 -8.22 1.67
N ILE A 84 16.98 -7.51 1.76
CA ILE A 84 16.93 -6.05 1.88
C ILE A 84 16.15 -5.67 3.14
N THR A 85 16.55 -4.58 3.77
CA THR A 85 15.79 -4.03 4.91
C THR A 85 14.63 -3.18 4.42
N VAL A 86 13.71 -2.83 5.34
CA VAL A 86 12.64 -1.86 5.04
C VAL A 86 13.22 -0.51 4.66
N GLN A 87 14.35 -0.11 5.26
CA GLN A 87 15.00 1.17 4.95
C GLN A 87 15.58 1.16 3.53
N ASP A 88 16.18 0.05 3.10
CA ASP A 88 16.67 -0.10 1.73
C ASP A 88 15.53 -0.03 0.72
N CYS A 89 14.38 -0.63 1.02
CA CYS A 89 13.19 -0.54 0.17
C CYS A 89 12.75 0.91 -0.07
N ILE A 90 12.79 1.75 0.98
CA ILE A 90 12.46 3.17 0.88
C ILE A 90 13.47 3.87 -0.03
N LEU A 91 14.77 3.63 0.15
CA LEU A 91 15.82 4.22 -0.69
C LEU A 91 15.67 3.85 -2.17
N HIS A 92 15.40 2.58 -2.48
CA HIS A 92 15.17 2.12 -3.85
C HIS A 92 13.91 2.75 -4.47
N LEU A 93 12.84 2.90 -3.68
CA LEU A 93 11.62 3.58 -4.14
C LEU A 93 11.84 5.08 -4.40
N GLU A 94 12.69 5.74 -3.62
CA GLU A 94 13.08 7.14 -3.85
C GLU A 94 14.00 7.31 -5.05
N ALA A 95 14.96 6.39 -5.21
CA ALA A 95 15.88 6.36 -6.35
C ALA A 95 15.18 5.98 -7.67
N ARG A 96 14.02 5.32 -7.61
CA ARG A 96 13.29 4.76 -8.76
C ARG A 96 14.17 3.88 -9.65
N ASP A 97 15.04 3.09 -9.01
CA ASP A 97 15.88 2.12 -9.71
C ASP A 97 15.13 0.82 -10.00
N GLU A 98 15.82 -0.18 -10.56
CA GLU A 98 15.24 -1.46 -10.93
C GLU A 98 14.55 -2.18 -9.76
N ILE A 99 15.12 -2.08 -8.55
CA ILE A 99 14.51 -2.65 -7.34
C ILE A 99 13.28 -1.84 -6.96
N GLY A 100 13.37 -0.51 -6.99
CA GLY A 100 12.24 0.40 -6.79
C GLY A 100 11.08 0.08 -7.72
N GLU A 101 11.35 -0.14 -9.00
CA GLU A 101 10.34 -0.53 -9.98
C GLU A 101 9.69 -1.88 -9.65
N MET A 102 10.49 -2.86 -9.23
CA MET A 102 9.98 -4.17 -8.84
C MET A 102 9.07 -4.06 -7.61
N LEU A 103 9.46 -3.26 -6.62
CA LEU A 103 8.66 -2.98 -5.43
C LEU A 103 7.36 -2.25 -5.80
N MET A 104 7.43 -1.23 -6.66
CA MET A 104 6.27 -0.48 -7.16
C MET A 104 5.30 -1.39 -7.93
N LYS A 105 5.80 -2.24 -8.85
CA LYS A 105 4.96 -3.18 -9.62
C LYS A 105 4.29 -4.23 -8.72
N SER A 106 5.02 -4.73 -7.72
CA SER A 106 4.49 -5.64 -6.72
C SER A 106 3.36 -4.98 -5.92
N TYR A 107 3.61 -3.74 -5.46
CA TYR A 107 2.64 -2.96 -4.71
C TYR A 107 1.40 -2.59 -5.55
N LYS A 108 1.57 -2.21 -6.82
CA LYS A 108 0.48 -1.99 -7.79
C LYS A 108 -0.41 -3.22 -7.93
N SER A 109 0.19 -4.40 -8.01
CA SER A 109 -0.53 -5.67 -8.14
C SER A 109 -1.32 -5.99 -6.87
N PHE A 110 -0.73 -5.72 -5.72
CA PHE A 110 -1.40 -5.84 -4.43
C PHE A 110 -2.57 -4.85 -4.28
N LEU A 111 -2.39 -3.58 -4.65
CA LEU A 111 -3.47 -2.59 -4.67
C LEU A 111 -4.62 -3.05 -5.57
N LYS A 112 -4.34 -3.51 -6.80
CA LYS A 112 -5.40 -4.05 -7.68
C LYS A 112 -6.21 -5.16 -6.99
N GLN A 113 -5.57 -6.03 -6.22
CA GLN A 113 -6.26 -7.07 -5.49
C GLN A 113 -7.16 -6.50 -4.38
N ILE A 114 -6.71 -5.47 -3.65
CA ILE A 114 -7.54 -4.77 -2.67
C ILE A 114 -8.76 -4.14 -3.36
N TYR A 115 -8.56 -3.42 -4.46
CA TYR A 115 -9.66 -2.78 -5.19
C TYR A 115 -10.68 -3.80 -5.74
N ARG A 116 -10.24 -5.01 -6.12
CA ARG A 116 -11.14 -6.12 -6.45
C ARG A 116 -11.96 -6.59 -5.26
N TRP A 117 -11.35 -6.77 -4.08
CA TRP A 117 -12.10 -7.13 -2.87
C TRP A 117 -13.12 -6.05 -2.47
N LEU A 118 -12.82 -4.79 -2.74
CA LEU A 118 -13.74 -3.67 -2.51
C LEU A 118 -14.81 -3.52 -3.61
N GLY A 119 -14.69 -4.23 -4.74
CA GLY A 119 -15.60 -4.15 -5.88
C GLY A 119 -15.55 -2.81 -6.61
N VAL A 120 -14.35 -2.25 -6.78
CA VAL A 120 -14.07 -0.99 -7.50
C VAL A 120 -13.33 -1.24 -8.82
N ALA A 121 -12.85 -2.46 -9.06
CA ALA A 121 -12.03 -2.87 -10.21
C ALA A 121 -12.80 -3.74 -11.21
#